data_AF-A0A7J8N3R9-F1
#
_entry.id   AF-A0A7J8N3R9-F1
#
_cell.length_a   1.000
_cell.length_b   1.000
_cell.length_c   1.000
_cell.angle_alpha   90.00
_cell.angle_beta   90.00
_cell.angle_gamma   90.00
#
_symmetry.space_group_name_H-M   'P 1'
#
loop_
_entity.id
_entity.type
_entity.pdbx_description
1 polymer ?
#
loop_
_entity_poly.entity_id
_entity_poly.type
_entity_poly.pdbx_seq_one_letter_code
_entity_poly.pdbx_strand_id
1 'polypeptide(L)'
;HSTAVAVSATLNSELIFSQSTTDEAFRKAILQAGPPETFALKTVQEVIKPQKQTKLAQDENQLLENMLRTLLQELVSSAVQSGEEIMLYGKSIDDMDEMQGVIPRLLDVVLYLCEKEHVEGGMIFQLLEDLTEMSTMRNCKDIFRYIESKQDILGKQELFARGKLVMLRTCNQLLRRLSK
;
A
#
# COMPACT_ATOMS: atom_id res chain seq x y z
N HIS A 1 11.27 -12.25 -16.56
CA HIS A 1 12.51 -12.04 -15.78
C HIS A 1 12.96 -10.57 -15.72
N SER A 2 12.83 -9.76 -16.78
CA SER A 2 13.35 -8.37 -16.77
C SER A 2 12.59 -7.37 -15.88
N THR A 3 11.25 -7.42 -15.77
CA THR A 3 10.49 -6.33 -15.10
C THR A 3 10.60 -6.37 -13.57
N ALA A 4 10.47 -7.54 -12.93
CA ALA A 4 10.62 -7.64 -11.47
C ALA A 4 12.08 -7.43 -11.01
N VAL A 5 13.06 -7.83 -11.83
CA VAL A 5 14.48 -7.52 -11.61
C VAL A 5 14.74 -6.03 -11.81
N ALA A 6 14.12 -5.39 -12.80
CA ALA A 6 14.21 -3.95 -13.02
C ALA A 6 13.54 -3.16 -11.89
N VAL A 7 12.36 -3.55 -11.41
CA VAL A 7 11.70 -2.90 -10.28
C VAL A 7 12.47 -3.14 -8.98
N SER A 8 12.95 -4.35 -8.75
CA SER A 8 13.85 -4.63 -7.61
C SER A 8 15.15 -3.82 -7.72
N ALA A 9 15.73 -3.68 -8.91
CA ALA A 9 16.95 -2.89 -9.13
C ALA A 9 16.69 -1.38 -9.00
N THR A 10 15.56 -0.87 -9.49
CA THR A 10 15.13 0.53 -9.36
C THR A 10 14.88 0.86 -7.89
N LEU A 11 14.10 0.02 -7.18
CA LEU A 11 13.87 0.18 -5.74
C LEU A 11 15.16 0.00 -4.93
N ASN A 12 16.07 -0.90 -5.34
CA ASN A 12 17.40 -1.06 -4.74
C ASN A 12 18.37 0.09 -5.08
N SER A 13 18.16 0.80 -6.18
CA SER A 13 18.96 1.97 -6.57
C SER A 13 18.48 3.25 -5.87
N GLU A 14 17.17 3.39 -5.66
CA GLU A 14 16.56 4.41 -4.80
C GLU A 14 16.90 4.21 -3.31
N LEU A 15 17.28 2.98 -2.94
CA LEU A 15 17.77 2.57 -1.60
C LEU A 15 19.02 3.33 -1.15
N ILE A 16 19.68 4.05 -2.06
CA ILE A 16 20.84 4.89 -1.74
C ILE A 16 20.40 6.24 -1.10
N PHE A 17 19.10 6.59 -1.14
CA PHE A 17 18.62 7.91 -0.74
C PHE A 17 17.74 7.97 0.53
N SER A 18 17.32 6.85 1.13
CA SER A 18 16.51 6.89 2.36
C SER A 18 17.33 6.61 3.63
N GLN A 19 17.34 7.59 4.56
CA GLN A 19 18.16 7.59 5.79
C GLN A 19 17.57 6.79 6.96
N SER A 20 16.49 6.01 6.78
CA SER A 20 15.88 5.26 7.88
C SER A 20 15.86 3.76 7.61
N THR A 21 16.48 2.98 8.50
CA THR A 21 16.52 1.51 8.51
C THR A 21 15.14 0.85 8.41
N THR A 22 14.09 1.60 8.78
CA THR A 22 12.70 1.15 8.83
C THR A 22 12.00 1.14 7.47
N ASP A 23 12.30 2.13 6.62
CA ASP A 23 11.80 2.19 5.22
C ASP A 23 12.37 1.03 4.39
N GLU A 24 13.65 0.70 4.61
CA GLU A 24 14.31 -0.41 3.94
C GLU A 24 13.66 -1.77 4.25
N ALA A 25 13.20 -1.98 5.48
CA ALA A 25 12.54 -3.22 5.91
C ALA A 25 11.17 -3.40 5.22
N PHE A 26 10.37 -2.33 5.16
CA PHE A 26 9.09 -2.35 4.43
C PHE A 26 9.30 -2.60 2.94
N ARG A 27 10.24 -1.88 2.31
CA ARG A 27 10.58 -2.06 0.89
C ARG A 27 11.06 -3.48 0.59
N LYS A 28 12.00 -4.01 1.37
CA LYS A 28 12.55 -5.36 1.15
C LYS A 28 11.47 -6.42 1.19
N ALA A 29 10.50 -6.31 2.08
CA ALA A 29 9.56 -7.40 2.24
C ALA A 29 8.17 -7.19 1.61
N ILE A 30 7.89 -6.00 1.06
CA ILE A 30 6.95 -5.87 -0.08
C ILE A 30 7.53 -6.54 -1.33
N LEU A 31 8.85 -6.65 -1.46
CA LEU A 31 9.52 -7.34 -2.57
C LEU A 31 9.76 -8.85 -2.34
N GLN A 32 9.68 -9.34 -1.10
CA GLN A 32 9.84 -10.78 -0.81
C GLN A 32 8.64 -11.58 -1.33
N ALA A 33 8.84 -12.72 -2.00
CA ALA A 33 7.72 -13.60 -2.39
C ALA A 33 7.05 -14.25 -1.16
N GLY A 34 5.71 -14.25 -1.10
CA GLY A 34 4.94 -14.89 -0.03
C GLY A 34 3.63 -14.18 0.36
N PRO A 35 2.82 -14.79 1.24
CA PRO A 35 1.54 -14.24 1.68
C PRO A 35 1.73 -12.89 2.43
N PRO A 36 0.90 -11.86 2.16
CA PRO A 36 1.00 -10.55 2.78
C PRO A 36 1.06 -10.58 4.31
N GLU A 37 0.39 -11.57 4.93
CA GLU A 37 0.27 -11.75 6.37
C GLU A 37 1.62 -12.07 7.03
N THR A 38 2.44 -12.89 6.36
CA THR A 38 3.75 -13.32 6.89
C THR A 38 4.72 -12.15 6.92
N PHE A 39 4.65 -11.29 5.91
CA PHE A 39 5.44 -10.06 5.84
C PHE A 39 4.93 -9.00 6.80
N ALA A 40 3.63 -8.70 6.79
CA ALA A 40 3.04 -7.64 7.59
C ALA A 40 3.38 -7.78 9.09
N LEU A 41 3.31 -9.01 9.61
CA LEU A 41 3.69 -9.31 10.99
C LEU A 41 5.18 -9.12 11.25
N LYS A 42 6.06 -9.56 10.33
CA LYS A 42 7.51 -9.43 10.48
C LYS A 42 7.94 -7.96 10.48
N THR A 43 7.35 -7.15 9.60
CA THR A 43 7.68 -5.74 9.48
C THR A 43 7.17 -4.95 10.66
N VAL A 44 5.94 -5.22 11.11
CA VAL A 44 5.44 -4.65 12.36
C VAL A 44 6.32 -5.05 13.55
N GLN A 45 6.83 -6.28 13.62
CA GLN A 45 7.76 -6.69 14.69
C GLN A 45 9.14 -6.01 14.61
N GLU A 46 9.63 -5.72 13.41
CA GLU A 46 10.91 -5.02 13.21
C GLU A 46 10.78 -3.51 13.48
N VAL A 47 9.62 -2.91 13.18
CA VAL A 47 9.31 -1.48 13.38
C VAL A 47 8.85 -1.20 14.81
N ILE A 48 7.97 -2.05 15.35
CA ILE A 48 7.36 -1.95 16.68
C ILE A 48 8.11 -2.92 17.61
N LYS A 49 9.32 -2.57 18.04
CA LYS A 49 9.95 -3.30 19.16
C LYS A 49 9.06 -3.21 20.40
N PRO A 50 8.98 -4.26 21.25
CA PRO A 50 8.04 -4.27 22.36
C PRO A 50 8.56 -3.35 23.48
N GLN A 51 8.13 -2.10 23.52
CA GLN A 51 8.29 -1.25 24.70
C GLN A 51 6.94 -0.70 25.16
N LYS A 52 6.49 -1.25 26.30
CA LYS A 52 5.32 -0.80 27.05
C LYS A 52 5.44 0.68 27.39
N GLN A 53 4.64 1.55 26.74
CA GLN A 53 4.04 2.75 27.35
C GLN A 53 3.09 3.47 26.38
N THR A 54 1.89 3.78 26.86
CA THR A 54 0.69 4.25 26.14
C THR A 54 0.80 5.61 25.42
N LYS A 55 1.91 6.36 25.56
CA LYS A 55 2.17 7.60 24.80
C LYS A 55 3.10 7.39 23.59
N LEU A 56 4.05 6.45 23.68
CA LEU A 56 4.96 6.12 22.58
C LEU A 56 4.22 5.46 21.41
N ALA A 57 3.17 4.69 21.72
CA ALA A 57 2.36 4.01 20.70
C ALA A 57 1.66 4.98 19.72
N GLN A 58 1.28 6.19 20.15
CA GLN A 58 0.62 7.16 19.27
C GLN A 58 1.63 7.79 18.29
N ASP A 59 2.83 8.15 18.77
CA ASP A 59 3.89 8.71 17.94
C ASP A 59 4.45 7.65 16.96
N GLU A 60 4.55 6.39 17.39
CA GLU A 60 4.95 5.26 16.54
C GLU A 60 3.91 4.95 15.46
N ASN A 61 2.61 5.01 15.78
CA ASN A 61 1.55 4.86 14.80
C ASN A 61 1.60 5.98 13.76
N GLN A 62 1.80 7.23 14.19
CA GLN A 62 1.94 8.36 13.27
C GLN A 62 3.16 8.22 12.36
N LEU A 63 4.29 7.73 12.90
CA LEU A 63 5.50 7.42 12.13
C LEU A 63 5.23 6.35 11.07
N LEU A 64 4.56 5.26 11.47
CA LEU A 64 4.19 4.18 10.57
C LEU A 64 3.25 4.66 9.47
N GLU A 65 2.23 5.45 9.82
CA GLU A 65 1.30 6.01 8.84
C GLU A 65 1.99 6.94 7.82
N ASN A 66 2.86 7.82 8.31
CA ASN A 66 3.62 8.72 7.46
C ASN A 66 4.54 7.93 6.51
N MET A 67 5.21 6.90 7.02
CA MET A 67 6.07 6.03 6.22
C MET A 67 5.29 5.29 5.14
N LEU A 68 4.14 4.70 5.48
CA LEU A 68 3.27 4.01 4.50
C LEU A 68 2.80 4.97 3.39
N ARG A 69 2.50 6.22 3.75
CA ARG A 69 2.13 7.26 2.77
C ARG A 69 3.30 7.66 1.88
N THR A 70 4.47 7.91 2.44
CA THR A 70 5.69 8.22 1.68
C THR A 70 6.03 7.08 0.72
N LEU A 71 5.98 5.84 1.20
CA LEU A 71 6.25 4.67 0.38
C LEU A 71 5.25 4.52 -0.78
N LEU A 72 3.96 4.76 -0.54
CA LEU A 72 2.95 4.80 -1.60
C LEU A 72 3.28 5.88 -2.65
N GLN A 73 3.62 7.08 -2.21
CA GLN A 73 3.96 8.21 -3.10
C GLN A 73 5.19 7.91 -3.97
N GLU A 74 6.22 7.30 -3.38
CA GLU A 74 7.43 6.91 -4.08
C GLU A 74 7.13 5.82 -5.12
N LEU A 75 6.40 4.76 -4.74
CA LEU A 75 6.00 3.70 -5.68
C LEU A 75 5.16 4.23 -6.84
N VAL A 76 4.20 5.11 -6.56
CA VAL A 76 3.39 5.75 -7.60
C VAL A 76 4.27 6.60 -8.52
N SER A 77 5.23 7.34 -7.95
CA SER A 77 6.16 8.16 -8.73
C SER A 77 7.03 7.30 -9.65
N SER A 78 7.58 6.18 -9.17
CA SER A 78 8.37 5.25 -9.97
C SER A 78 7.53 4.56 -11.06
N ALA A 79 6.26 4.22 -10.76
CA ALA A 79 5.32 3.69 -11.76
C ALA A 79 5.04 4.70 -12.88
N VAL A 80 4.82 5.97 -12.52
CA VAL A 80 4.60 7.05 -13.50
C VAL A 80 5.85 7.31 -14.34
N GLN A 81 7.04 7.30 -13.73
CA GLN A 81 8.32 7.51 -14.44
C GLN A 81 8.65 6.37 -15.41
N SER A 82 8.31 5.13 -15.06
CA SER A 82 8.48 3.96 -15.93
C SER A 82 7.41 3.88 -17.03
N GLY A 83 6.34 4.67 -16.93
CA GLY A 83 5.20 4.63 -17.85
C GLY A 83 4.32 3.39 -17.69
N GLU A 84 4.48 2.64 -16.60
CA GLU A 84 3.69 1.47 -16.26
C GLU A 84 2.34 1.87 -15.66
N GLU A 85 1.34 1.00 -15.76
CA GLU A 85 0.07 1.19 -15.05
C GLU A 85 0.30 1.02 -13.54
N ILE A 86 -0.15 1.99 -12.74
CA ILE A 86 0.13 2.08 -11.30
C ILE A 86 -0.18 0.76 -10.58
N MET A 87 -1.35 0.16 -10.84
CA MET A 87 -1.76 -1.08 -10.18
C MET A 87 -1.05 -2.35 -10.71
N LEU A 88 -0.31 -2.23 -11.82
CA LEU A 88 0.48 -3.33 -12.41
C LEU A 88 1.99 -3.15 -12.21
N TYR A 89 2.42 -2.04 -11.61
CA TYR A 89 3.82 -1.71 -11.44
C TYR A 89 4.59 -2.84 -10.73
N GLY A 90 5.68 -3.29 -11.35
CA GLY A 90 6.53 -4.36 -10.82
C GLY A 90 5.96 -5.77 -10.95
N LYS A 91 4.86 -5.95 -11.67
CA LYS A 91 4.36 -7.28 -12.02
C LYS A 91 5.30 -7.95 -13.02
N SER A 92 5.81 -9.12 -12.69
CA SER A 92 6.58 -9.95 -13.62
C SER A 92 5.63 -10.60 -14.65
N ILE A 93 6.01 -10.59 -15.92
CA ILE A 93 5.28 -11.30 -16.99
C ILE A 93 5.51 -12.82 -16.91
N ASP A 94 6.61 -13.25 -16.28
CA ASP A 94 7.02 -14.67 -16.22
C ASP A 94 6.50 -15.44 -15.00
N ASP A 95 5.96 -14.74 -13.99
CA ASP A 95 5.42 -15.42 -12.83
C ASP A 95 4.01 -15.89 -13.17
N MET A 96 3.91 -17.20 -13.43
CA MET A 96 2.67 -17.97 -13.58
C MET A 96 1.83 -18.00 -12.30
N ASP A 97 2.24 -17.25 -11.27
CA ASP A 97 1.59 -17.09 -10.00
C ASP A 97 1.10 -15.65 -9.86
N GLU A 98 -0.04 -15.47 -9.22
CA GLU A 98 -0.88 -14.27 -9.20
C GLU A 98 -0.26 -13.08 -8.43
N MET A 99 1.05 -12.85 -8.55
CA MET A 99 1.74 -11.77 -7.87
C MET A 99 1.18 -10.44 -8.38
N GLN A 100 0.38 -9.81 -7.54
CA GLN A 100 -0.18 -8.49 -7.79
C GLN A 100 0.94 -7.46 -7.88
N GLY A 101 0.69 -6.33 -8.55
CA GLY A 101 1.64 -5.23 -8.60
C GLY A 101 2.07 -4.80 -7.18
N VAL A 102 3.24 -4.15 -7.09
CA VAL A 102 3.85 -3.75 -5.82
C VAL A 102 2.92 -2.82 -5.02
N ILE A 103 2.14 -1.99 -5.70
CA ILE A 103 1.18 -1.05 -5.08
C ILE A 103 -0.04 -1.77 -4.47
N PRO A 104 -0.80 -2.61 -5.21
CA PRO A 104 -1.83 -3.45 -4.60
C PRO A 104 -1.32 -4.28 -3.42
N ARG A 105 -0.07 -4.76 -3.51
CA ARG A 105 0.56 -5.51 -2.43
C ARG A 105 0.79 -4.67 -1.17
N LEU A 106 1.24 -3.43 -1.32
CA LEU A 106 1.33 -2.49 -0.21
C LEU A 106 -0.06 -2.27 0.43
N LEU A 107 -1.10 -2.06 -0.39
CA LEU A 107 -2.46 -1.86 0.10
C LEU A 107 -2.99 -3.10 0.84
N ASP A 108 -2.67 -4.30 0.38
CA ASP A 108 -3.05 -5.56 1.04
C ASP A 108 -2.38 -5.70 2.41
N VAL A 109 -1.13 -5.30 2.53
CA VAL A 109 -0.41 -5.27 3.81
C VAL A 109 -1.07 -4.29 4.77
N VAL A 110 -1.35 -3.06 4.32
CA VAL A 110 -2.01 -2.07 5.18
C VAL A 110 -3.40 -2.52 5.58
N LEU A 111 -4.17 -3.10 4.66
CA LEU A 111 -5.48 -3.67 4.95
C LEU A 111 -5.41 -4.77 6.02
N TYR A 112 -4.41 -5.66 5.93
CA TYR A 112 -4.17 -6.68 6.94
C TYR A 112 -3.78 -6.07 8.30
N LEU A 113 -2.91 -5.06 8.32
CA LEU A 113 -2.53 -4.37 9.55
C LEU A 113 -3.70 -3.65 10.21
N CYS A 114 -4.58 -3.05 9.42
CA CYS A 114 -5.84 -2.48 9.88
C CYS A 114 -6.76 -3.55 10.47
N GLU A 115 -6.88 -4.73 9.84
CA GLU A 115 -7.70 -5.84 10.36
C GLU A 115 -7.16 -6.39 11.68
N LYS A 116 -5.83 -6.43 11.85
CA LYS A 116 -5.19 -6.88 13.11
C LYS A 116 -5.06 -5.79 14.16
N GLU A 117 -5.65 -4.62 13.93
CA GLU A 117 -5.58 -3.45 14.82
C GLU A 117 -4.15 -2.97 15.12
N HIS A 118 -3.19 -3.30 14.25
CA HIS A 118 -1.81 -2.80 14.34
C HIS A 118 -1.67 -1.37 13.84
N VAL A 119 -2.59 -0.94 12.97
CA VAL A 119 -2.67 0.42 12.42
C VAL A 119 -4.13 0.87 12.51
N GLU A 120 -4.37 2.18 12.55
CA GLU A 120 -5.73 2.71 12.53
C GLU A 120 -6.51 2.20 11.32
N GLY A 121 -7.73 1.69 11.54
CA GLY A 121 -8.59 1.20 10.45
C GLY A 121 -8.92 2.24 9.36
N GLY A 122 -8.77 3.54 9.66
CA GLY A 122 -8.91 4.63 8.69
C GLY A 122 -7.76 4.69 7.66
N MET A 123 -6.60 4.13 7.97
CA MET A 123 -5.38 4.31 7.17
C MET A 123 -5.50 3.75 5.76
N ILE A 124 -6.09 2.57 5.59
CA ILE A 124 -6.30 1.99 4.26
C ILE A 124 -7.19 2.87 3.38
N PHE A 125 -8.20 3.51 3.96
CA PHE A 125 -9.11 4.40 3.23
C PHE A 125 -8.39 5.67 2.79
N GLN A 126 -7.53 6.21 3.66
CA GLN A 126 -6.73 7.38 3.34
C GLN A 126 -5.72 7.09 2.22
N LEU A 127 -5.05 5.93 2.25
CA LEU A 127 -4.15 5.52 1.17
C LEU A 127 -4.88 5.32 -0.16
N LEU A 128 -6.11 4.78 -0.14
CA LEU A 128 -6.93 4.64 -1.34
C LEU A 128 -7.36 6.01 -1.93
N GLU A 129 -7.66 6.98 -1.06
CA GLU A 129 -7.93 8.35 -1.46
C GLU A 129 -6.69 8.98 -2.11
N ASP A 130 -5.56 8.97 -1.40
CA ASP A 130 -4.29 9.50 -1.89
C ASP A 130 -3.89 8.86 -3.24
N LEU A 131 -4.00 7.53 -3.35
CA LEU A 131 -3.72 6.81 -4.60
C LEU A 131 -4.62 7.28 -5.74
N THR A 132 -5.91 7.50 -5.46
CA THR A 132 -6.88 7.99 -6.45
C THR A 132 -6.55 9.41 -6.89
N GLU A 133 -6.12 10.27 -5.98
CA GLU A 133 -5.71 11.64 -6.28
C GLU A 133 -4.45 11.69 -7.15
N MET A 134 -3.47 10.83 -6.88
CA MET A 134 -2.22 10.73 -7.64
C MET A 134 -2.38 9.99 -8.99
N SER A 135 -3.50 9.32 -9.20
CA SER A 135 -3.73 8.47 -10.38
C SER A 135 -4.39 9.20 -11.55
N THR A 136 -3.97 8.83 -12.76
CA THR A 136 -4.61 9.28 -14.00
C THR A 136 -5.95 8.55 -14.24
N MET A 137 -6.74 9.03 -15.21
CA MET A 137 -8.01 8.39 -15.59
C MET A 137 -7.85 6.92 -16.00
N ARG A 138 -6.73 6.55 -16.65
CA ARG A 138 -6.45 5.17 -17.07
C ARG A 138 -6.37 4.22 -15.88
N ASN A 139 -5.76 4.67 -14.78
CA ASN A 139 -5.49 3.87 -13.58
C ASN A 139 -6.73 3.76 -12.66
N CYS A 140 -7.72 4.64 -12.81
CA CYS A 140 -8.92 4.64 -11.95
C CYS A 140 -9.73 3.35 -12.04
N LYS A 141 -9.69 2.65 -13.19
CA LYS A 141 -10.42 1.40 -13.38
C LYS A 141 -9.86 0.27 -12.52
N ASP A 142 -8.54 0.16 -12.44
CA ASP A 142 -7.89 -0.91 -11.67
C ASP A 142 -7.93 -0.62 -10.17
N ILE A 143 -7.90 0.65 -9.78
CA ILE A 143 -8.16 1.06 -8.38
C ILE A 143 -9.58 0.66 -7.97
N PHE A 144 -10.57 0.93 -8.82
CA PHE A 144 -11.95 0.55 -8.55
C PHE A 144 -12.10 -0.97 -8.43
N ARG A 145 -11.49 -1.73 -9.34
CA ARG A 145 -11.48 -3.21 -9.27
C ARG A 145 -10.82 -3.75 -8.00
N TYR A 146 -9.72 -3.13 -7.55
CA TYR A 146 -9.09 -3.49 -6.29
C TYR A 146 -10.04 -3.29 -5.11
N ILE A 147 -10.71 -2.13 -5.04
CA ILE A 147 -11.70 -1.85 -3.98
C ILE A 147 -12.84 -2.86 -3.99
N GLU A 148 -13.40 -3.17 -5.17
CA GLU A 148 -14.44 -4.20 -5.32
C GLU A 148 -13.96 -5.57 -4.84
N SER A 149 -12.72 -5.96 -5.16
CA SER A 149 -12.16 -7.25 -4.75
C SER A 149 -11.96 -7.39 -3.24
N LYS A 150 -11.87 -6.28 -2.51
CA LYS A 150 -11.63 -6.24 -1.05
C LYS A 150 -12.86 -5.78 -0.27
N GLN A 151 -14.02 -5.64 -0.91
CA GLN A 151 -15.25 -5.12 -0.30
C GLN A 151 -15.69 -5.88 0.96
N ASP A 152 -15.46 -7.20 1.01
CA ASP A 152 -15.83 -8.05 2.14
C ASP A 152 -15.04 -7.70 3.42
N ILE A 153 -13.82 -7.19 3.26
CA ILE A 153 -12.96 -6.75 4.36
C ILE A 153 -13.20 -5.26 4.63
N LEU A 154 -13.17 -4.43 3.59
CA LEU A 154 -13.36 -2.97 3.68
C LEU A 154 -14.76 -2.59 4.23
N GLY A 155 -15.76 -3.44 4.00
CA GLY A 155 -17.13 -3.28 4.48
C GLY A 155 -17.36 -3.71 5.93
N LYS A 156 -16.38 -4.35 6.60
CA LYS A 156 -16.49 -4.74 8.01
C LYS A 156 -16.69 -3.48 8.86
N GLN A 157 -17.65 -3.53 9.79
CA GLN A 157 -18.04 -2.37 10.60
C GLN A 157 -16.86 -1.73 11.34
N GLU A 158 -15.93 -2.54 11.82
CA GLU A 158 -14.73 -2.11 12.57
C GLU A 158 -13.82 -1.18 11.75
N LEU A 159 -13.67 -1.47 10.45
CA LEU A 159 -12.90 -0.66 9.52
C LEU A 159 -13.74 0.48 8.93
N PHE A 160 -14.92 0.12 8.41
CA PHE A 160 -15.78 1.04 7.68
C PHE A 160 -16.26 2.20 8.56
N ALA A 161 -16.51 2.00 9.85
CA ALA A 161 -16.90 3.07 10.76
C ALA A 161 -15.86 4.21 10.83
N ARG A 162 -14.57 3.90 10.68
CA ARG A 162 -13.48 4.87 10.72
C ARG A 162 -13.22 5.54 9.37
N GLY A 163 -13.48 4.83 8.27
CA GLY A 163 -13.17 5.28 6.90
C GLY A 163 -14.34 5.68 6.01
N LYS A 164 -15.60 5.56 6.47
CA LYS A 164 -16.82 5.70 5.65
C LYS A 164 -16.85 6.96 4.80
N LEU A 165 -16.54 8.12 5.37
CA LEU A 165 -16.60 9.39 4.64
C LEU A 165 -15.52 9.49 3.56
N VAL A 166 -14.32 9.02 3.87
CA VAL A 166 -13.20 8.96 2.93
C VAL A 166 -13.56 8.02 1.79
N MET A 167 -14.00 6.79 2.10
CA MET A 167 -14.41 5.79 1.10
C MET A 167 -15.51 6.32 0.17
N LEU A 168 -16.55 6.95 0.72
CA LEU A 168 -17.62 7.53 -0.09
C LEU A 168 -17.11 8.64 -1.02
N ARG A 169 -16.19 9.49 -0.55
CA ARG A 169 -15.59 10.54 -1.37
C ARG A 169 -14.76 9.92 -2.50
N THR A 170 -13.90 8.97 -2.18
CA THR A 170 -13.04 8.25 -3.12
C THR A 170 -13.87 7.51 -4.18
N CYS A 171 -14.88 6.74 -3.79
CA CYS A 171 -15.77 6.04 -4.73
C CYS A 171 -16.52 7.02 -5.64
N ASN A 172 -17.03 8.14 -5.10
CA ASN A 172 -17.70 9.15 -5.91
C ASN A 172 -16.75 9.79 -6.93
N GLN A 173 -15.49 10.05 -6.55
CA GLN A 173 -14.48 10.57 -7.45
C GLN A 173 -14.14 9.57 -8.56
N LEU A 174 -13.97 8.29 -8.22
CA LEU A 174 -13.73 7.21 -9.18
C LEU A 174 -14.90 7.07 -10.17
N LEU A 175 -16.14 6.99 -9.67
CA LEU A 175 -17.34 6.89 -10.52
C LEU A 175 -17.46 8.07 -11.49
N ARG A 176 -17.19 9.30 -11.04
CA ARG A 176 -17.20 10.48 -11.92
C ARG A 176 -16.14 10.43 -13.01
N ARG A 177 -14.97 9.84 -12.73
CA ARG A 177 -13.89 9.70 -13.70
C ARG A 177 -14.15 8.56 -14.69
N LEU A 178 -14.77 7.48 -14.24
CA LEU A 178 -15.10 6.30 -15.04
C LEU A 178 -16.38 6.44 -15.87
N SER A 179 -17.27 7.37 -15.50
CA SER A 179 -18.52 7.65 -16.21
C SER A 179 -18.36 8.57 -17.43
N LYS A 180 -17.14 9.03 -17.74
CA LYS A 180 -16.83 9.88 -18.90
C LYS A 180 -16.22 9.05 -20.02
#